data_AF-A0A5Y4YKY0-F1
#
_entry.id   AF-A0A5Y4YKY0-F1
#
_cell.length_a   1.000
_cell.length_b   1.000
_cell.length_c   1.000
_cell.angle_alpha   90.00
_cell.angle_beta   90.00
_cell.angle_gamma   90.00
#
_symmetry.space_group_name_H-M   'P 1'
#
loop_
_entity.id
_entity.type
_entity.pdbx_description
1 polymer ?
#
loop_
_entity_poly.entity_id
_entity_poly.type
_entity_poly.pdbx_seq_one_letter_code
_entity_poly.pdbx_strand_id
1 'polypeptide(L)'
;MQKLAIDIFINFLQNPPNHFLLEKLKKEEFWQNWFLKNNSKLQCTALKLLSSSNEDDKLIASDFTSLFLSDVDYVKAPPFASFYLDENKEIYSDNSDKVKQIFAQNNFFSFFNEEPADSLINELLFISFLIKKQDDITLQKF
;
A
#
# COMPACT_ATOMS: atom_id res chain seq x y z
N MET A 1 -5.66 -15.14 -14.92
CA MET A 1 -5.05 -14.83 -13.60
C MET A 1 -5.84 -13.70 -12.98
N GLN A 2 -6.66 -13.98 -11.96
CA GLN A 2 -7.18 -12.90 -11.11
C GLN A 2 -5.99 -12.31 -10.36
N LYS A 3 -5.48 -11.16 -10.82
CA LYS A 3 -4.58 -10.36 -9.98
C LYS A 3 -5.42 -9.86 -8.81
N LEU A 4 -4.95 -10.08 -7.58
CA LEU A 4 -5.62 -9.53 -6.42
C LEU A 4 -5.42 -8.01 -6.44
N ALA A 5 -6.41 -7.24 -5.99
CA ALA A 5 -6.26 -5.78 -5.87
C ALA A 5 -5.00 -5.39 -5.07
N ILE A 6 -4.61 -6.23 -4.11
CA ILE A 6 -3.39 -6.05 -3.31
C ILE A 6 -2.10 -6.01 -4.14
N ASP A 7 -2.01 -6.79 -5.23
CA ASP A 7 -0.82 -6.82 -6.09
C ASP A 7 -0.63 -5.49 -6.84
N ILE A 8 -1.72 -4.75 -7.07
CA ILE A 8 -1.69 -3.42 -7.64
C ILE A 8 -1.20 -2.42 -6.58
N PHE A 9 -1.70 -2.47 -5.35
CA PHE A 9 -1.22 -1.62 -4.26
C PHE A 9 0.26 -1.82 -3.94
N ILE A 10 0.73 -3.08 -3.94
CA ILE A 10 2.14 -3.39 -3.78
C ILE A 10 2.97 -2.71 -4.89
N ASN A 11 2.54 -2.80 -6.16
CA ASN A 11 3.24 -2.13 -7.26
C ASN A 11 3.29 -0.61 -7.08
N PHE A 12 2.17 0.01 -6.68
CA PHE A 12 2.07 1.44 -6.44
C PHE A 12 3.01 1.93 -5.35
N LEU A 13 3.16 1.17 -4.27
CA LEU A 13 4.01 1.56 -3.14
C LEU A 13 5.49 1.28 -3.38
N GLN A 14 5.83 0.37 -4.29
CA GLN A 14 7.22 0.18 -4.73
C GLN A 14 7.69 1.34 -5.60
N ASN A 15 6.85 1.76 -6.54
CA ASN A 15 7.19 2.75 -7.53
C ASN A 15 5.94 3.55 -7.89
N PRO A 16 6.08 4.87 -8.15
CA PRO A 16 4.98 5.62 -8.73
C PRO A 16 4.51 4.96 -10.04
N PRO A 17 3.20 4.98 -10.33
CA PRO A 17 2.66 4.34 -11.51
C PRO A 17 3.25 5.00 -12.76
N ASN A 18 3.88 4.21 -13.61
CA ASN A 18 4.25 4.70 -14.94
C ASN A 18 3.00 4.86 -15.83
N HIS A 19 3.16 5.61 -16.93
CA HIS A 19 2.10 5.84 -17.91
C HIS A 19 1.34 4.55 -18.31
N PHE A 20 2.05 3.45 -18.56
CA PHE A 20 1.43 2.19 -18.98
C PHE A 20 0.52 1.58 -17.90
N LEU A 21 0.97 1.57 -16.64
CA LEU A 21 0.17 1.09 -15.53
C LEU A 21 -1.06 1.98 -15.32
N LEU A 22 -0.90 3.30 -15.38
CA LEU A 22 -1.99 4.24 -15.20
C LEU A 22 -3.08 4.07 -16.28
N GLU A 23 -2.69 4.00 -17.55
CA GLU A 23 -3.62 3.78 -18.66
C GLU A 23 -4.32 2.42 -18.57
N LYS A 24 -3.60 1.40 -18.12
CA LYS A 24 -4.21 0.08 -17.87
C LYS A 24 -5.29 0.16 -16.79
N LEU A 25 -5.01 0.82 -15.67
CA LEU A 25 -5.97 0.95 -14.56
C LEU A 25 -7.21 1.74 -14.96
N LYS A 26 -7.05 2.79 -15.79
CA LYS A 26 -8.17 3.54 -16.37
C LYS A 26 -9.01 2.65 -17.30
N LYS A 27 -8.36 1.92 -18.23
CA LYS A 27 -9.03 1.04 -19.19
C LYS A 27 -9.79 -0.11 -18.52
N GLU A 28 -9.26 -0.65 -17.43
CA GLU A 28 -9.88 -1.76 -16.68
C GLU A 28 -10.91 -1.28 -15.65
N GLU A 29 -11.20 0.03 -15.59
CA GLU A 29 -12.09 0.64 -14.59
C GLU A 29 -11.76 0.14 -13.16
N PHE A 30 -10.47 0.09 -12.86
CA PHE A 30 -9.99 -0.61 -11.66
C PHE A 30 -10.59 -0.03 -10.38
N TRP A 31 -10.69 1.30 -10.29
CA TRP A 31 -11.22 2.00 -9.13
C TRP A 31 -12.69 1.64 -8.85
N GLN A 32 -13.49 1.57 -9.91
CA GLN A 32 -14.90 1.17 -9.89
C GLN A 32 -15.03 -0.29 -9.45
N ASN A 33 -14.18 -1.16 -10.00
CA ASN A 33 -14.29 -2.61 -9.86
C ASN A 33 -13.75 -3.14 -8.52
N TRP A 34 -12.82 -2.43 -7.88
CA TRP A 34 -12.11 -2.96 -6.70
C TRP A 34 -12.17 -2.09 -5.47
N PHE A 35 -12.22 -0.76 -5.59
CA PHE A 35 -11.96 0.12 -4.47
C PHE A 35 -13.23 0.70 -3.84
N LEU A 36 -14.28 0.95 -4.63
CA LEU A 36 -15.43 1.75 -4.21
C LEU A 36 -16.73 0.99 -4.47
N LYS A 37 -16.88 -0.13 -3.75
CA LYS A 37 -17.98 -1.10 -3.92
C LYS A 37 -19.23 -0.82 -3.09
N ASN A 38 -19.25 0.26 -2.31
CA ASN A 38 -20.43 0.59 -1.50
C ASN A 38 -20.97 1.99 -1.80
N ASN A 39 -22.25 2.18 -1.48
CA ASN A 39 -22.99 3.42 -1.73
C ASN A 39 -22.71 4.50 -0.68
N SER A 40 -21.59 4.43 0.06
CA SER A 40 -21.26 5.50 1.00
C SER A 40 -20.95 6.78 0.22
N LYS A 41 -21.47 7.91 0.70
CA LYS A 41 -21.27 9.22 0.06
C LYS A 41 -19.79 9.54 -0.16
N LEU A 42 -18.93 9.17 0.79
CA LEU A 42 -17.48 9.37 0.70
C LEU A 42 -16.87 8.53 -0.43
N GLN A 43 -17.22 7.24 -0.52
CA GLN A 43 -16.70 6.39 -1.59
C GLN A 43 -17.21 6.83 -2.96
N CYS A 44 -18.48 7.21 -3.10
CA CYS A 44 -18.99 7.77 -4.36
C CYS A 44 -18.25 9.07 -4.75
N THR A 45 -17.91 9.91 -3.78
CA THR A 45 -17.16 11.16 -4.01
C THR A 45 -15.73 10.85 -4.45
N ALA A 46 -15.04 9.94 -3.74
CA ALA A 46 -13.70 9.49 -4.12
C ALA A 46 -13.68 8.89 -5.53
N LEU A 47 -14.70 8.10 -5.88
CA LEU A 47 -14.78 7.47 -7.21
C LEU A 47 -14.92 8.52 -8.29
N LYS A 48 -15.78 9.53 -8.05
CA LYS A 48 -15.98 10.63 -8.97
C LYS A 48 -14.66 11.38 -9.20
N LEU A 49 -13.93 11.73 -8.14
CA LEU A 49 -12.64 12.41 -8.24
C LEU A 49 -11.61 11.60 -9.04
N LEU A 50 -11.45 10.31 -8.72
CA LEU A 50 -10.53 9.42 -9.43
C LEU A 50 -10.92 9.22 -10.90
N SER A 51 -12.21 9.07 -11.18
CA SER A 51 -12.72 8.84 -12.55
C SER A 51 -12.65 10.09 -13.42
N SER A 52 -12.74 11.28 -12.83
CA SER A 52 -12.61 12.55 -13.54
C SER A 52 -11.18 13.08 -13.58
N SER A 53 -10.22 12.40 -12.96
CA SER A 53 -8.83 12.85 -12.93
C SER A 53 -8.20 12.72 -14.32
N ASN A 54 -7.65 13.82 -14.80
CA ASN A 54 -6.84 13.90 -16.02
C ASN A 54 -5.35 14.08 -15.68
N GLU A 55 -4.94 13.74 -14.46
CA GLU A 55 -3.54 13.81 -14.05
C GLU A 55 -2.69 12.83 -14.86
N ASP A 56 -1.49 13.29 -15.22
CA ASP A 56 -0.50 12.49 -15.90
C ASP A 56 0.38 11.74 -14.89
N ASP A 57 1.16 10.78 -15.40
CA ASP A 57 2.05 9.96 -14.59
C ASP A 57 3.16 10.77 -13.91
N LYS A 58 3.55 11.93 -14.45
CA LYS A 58 4.59 12.79 -13.86
C LYS A 58 4.08 13.52 -12.62
N LEU A 59 2.88 14.08 -12.69
CA LEU A 59 2.24 14.71 -11.54
C LEU A 59 2.02 13.70 -10.43
N ILE A 60 1.49 12.52 -10.76
CA ILE A 60 1.27 11.45 -9.78
C ILE A 60 2.61 10.98 -9.19
N ALA A 61 3.68 10.88 -9.98
CA ALA A 61 5.00 10.52 -9.47
C ALA A 61 5.61 11.59 -8.53
N SER A 62 5.39 12.86 -8.84
CA SER A 62 5.78 13.98 -7.98
C SER A 62 5.04 13.93 -6.63
N ASP A 63 3.73 13.73 -6.67
CA ASP A 63 2.90 13.61 -5.47
C ASP A 63 3.28 12.38 -4.65
N PHE A 64 3.48 11.24 -5.30
CA PHE A 64 3.95 10.01 -4.66
C PHE A 64 5.27 10.24 -3.90
N THR A 65 6.23 10.88 -4.56
CA THR A 65 7.54 11.18 -3.97
C THR A 65 7.38 12.09 -2.76
N SER A 66 6.62 13.18 -2.91
CA SER A 66 6.35 14.16 -1.86
C SER A 66 5.62 13.58 -0.65
N LEU A 67 4.72 12.61 -0.90
CA LEU A 67 3.91 11.99 0.14
C LEU A 67 4.69 10.93 0.92
N PHE A 68 5.42 10.05 0.23
CA PHE A 68 5.92 8.80 0.82
C PHE A 68 7.45 8.71 0.92
N LEU A 69 8.19 9.43 0.07
CA LEU A 69 9.64 9.25 -0.05
C LEU A 69 10.43 10.45 0.49
N SER A 70 10.15 11.64 -0.01
CA SER A 70 10.91 12.86 0.30
C SER A 70 10.12 14.11 -0.07
N ASP A 71 10.12 15.08 0.83
CA ASP A 71 9.64 16.45 0.60
C ASP A 71 10.68 17.44 1.16
N VAL A 72 10.56 18.73 0.85
CA VAL A 72 11.49 19.78 1.30
C VAL A 72 11.48 19.93 2.81
N ASP A 73 10.30 19.86 3.42
CA ASP A 73 10.14 20.05 4.86
C ASP A 73 10.26 18.71 5.60
N TYR A 74 9.34 17.78 5.29
CA TYR A 74 9.30 16.44 5.84
C TYR A 74 8.33 15.57 5.02
N VAL A 75 8.54 14.25 5.06
CA VAL A 75 7.63 13.28 4.41
C VAL A 75 6.24 13.37 5.04
N LYS A 76 5.22 13.65 4.22
CA LYS A 76 3.87 13.99 4.69
C LYS A 76 3.10 12.78 5.20
N ALA A 77 3.35 11.61 4.64
CA ALA A 77 2.68 10.36 4.99
C ALA A 77 3.69 9.20 4.95
N PRO A 78 4.65 9.11 5.88
CA PRO A 78 5.62 8.01 5.90
C PRO A 78 4.89 6.67 5.91
N PRO A 79 5.22 5.72 5.02
CA PRO A 79 4.47 4.48 4.87
C PRO A 79 4.91 3.41 5.89
N PHE A 80 5.12 3.78 7.15
CA PHE A 80 5.60 2.89 8.23
C PHE A 80 4.64 2.95 9.40
N ALA A 81 4.12 1.82 9.88
CA ALA A 81 3.13 1.79 10.96
C ALA A 81 3.68 2.42 12.25
N SER A 82 4.94 2.15 12.58
CA SER A 82 5.70 2.72 13.70
C SER A 82 5.66 4.25 13.74
N PHE A 83 5.72 4.93 12.59
CA PHE A 83 5.58 6.39 12.52
C PHE A 83 4.28 6.91 13.15
N TYR A 84 3.20 6.12 13.07
CA TYR A 84 1.87 6.47 13.59
C TYR A 84 1.60 5.89 14.97
N LEU A 85 2.30 4.82 15.36
CA LEU A 85 2.04 4.08 16.61
C LEU A 85 3.00 4.47 17.73
N ASP A 86 4.24 4.82 17.41
CA ASP A 86 5.23 5.20 18.41
C ASP A 86 5.13 6.69 18.75
N GLU A 87 5.23 7.00 20.05
CA GLU A 87 5.12 8.38 20.56
C GLU A 87 6.17 9.31 19.93
N ASN A 88 7.36 8.77 19.63
CA ASN A 88 8.48 9.51 19.04
C ASN A 88 8.49 9.49 17.51
N LYS A 89 7.56 8.78 16.86
CA LYS A 89 7.47 8.62 15.39
C LYS A 89 8.73 8.01 14.76
N GLU A 90 9.44 7.15 15.47
CA GLU A 90 10.62 6.44 14.96
C GLU A 90 10.19 5.30 14.03
N ILE A 91 10.86 5.14 12.87
CA ILE A 91 10.43 4.19 11.81
C ILE A 91 11.14 2.82 11.85
N TYR A 92 12.06 2.63 12.79
CA TYR A 92 12.75 1.37 13.07
C TYR A 92 12.64 1.08 14.57
N SER A 93 11.41 0.92 15.03
CA SER A 93 11.10 0.82 16.46
C SER A 93 10.80 -0.62 16.89
N ASP A 94 10.44 -0.78 18.17
CA ASP A 94 9.89 -2.01 18.71
C ASP A 94 8.68 -2.54 17.92
N ASN A 95 7.93 -1.67 17.24
CA ASN A 95 6.82 -2.08 16.38
C ASN A 95 7.34 -2.85 15.15
N SER A 96 8.37 -2.34 14.48
CA SER A 96 9.03 -3.01 13.36
C SER A 96 9.54 -4.39 13.76
N ASP A 97 10.13 -4.52 14.95
CA ASP A 97 10.61 -5.81 15.46
C ASP A 97 9.47 -6.80 15.74
N LYS A 98 8.35 -6.34 16.29
CA LYS A 98 7.14 -7.18 16.50
C LYS A 98 6.60 -7.70 15.17
N VAL A 99 6.46 -6.84 14.16
CA VAL A 99 5.99 -7.25 12.83
C VAL A 99 6.96 -8.24 12.19
N LYS A 100 8.27 -8.03 12.32
CA LYS A 100 9.28 -8.97 11.83
C LYS A 100 9.19 -10.34 12.50
N GLN A 101 8.89 -10.40 13.80
CA GLN A 101 8.65 -11.67 14.50
C GLN A 101 7.40 -12.38 13.98
N ILE A 102 6.31 -11.65 13.69
CA ILE A 102 5.09 -12.22 13.09
C ILE A 102 5.42 -12.84 11.73
N PHE A 103 6.20 -12.16 10.89
CA PHE A 103 6.63 -12.71 9.60
C PHE A 103 7.41 -14.02 9.77
N ALA A 104 8.38 -14.04 10.69
CA ALA A 104 9.19 -15.22 10.97
C ALA A 104 8.35 -16.40 11.49
N GLN A 105 7.41 -16.16 12.41
CA GLN A 105 6.49 -17.18 12.94
C GLN A 105 5.62 -17.83 11.86
N ASN A 106 5.32 -17.09 10.79
CA ASN A 106 4.51 -17.55 9.67
C ASN A 106 5.33 -18.08 8.49
N ASN A 107 6.65 -18.23 8.67
CA ASN A 107 7.61 -18.62 7.62
C ASN A 107 7.55 -17.72 6.39
N PHE A 108 7.35 -16.42 6.59
CA PHE A 108 7.35 -15.41 5.54
C PHE A 108 8.71 -14.70 5.49
N PHE A 109 9.44 -14.90 4.39
CA PHE A 109 10.79 -14.37 4.20
C PHE A 109 10.93 -13.52 2.91
N SER A 110 9.83 -13.29 2.19
CA SER A 110 9.81 -12.57 0.91
C SER A 110 9.45 -11.09 1.06
N PHE A 111 9.92 -10.45 2.14
CA PHE A 111 9.77 -9.02 2.39
C PHE A 111 11.06 -8.25 2.05
N PHE A 112 10.98 -6.93 1.90
CA PHE A 112 12.12 -6.04 1.69
C PHE A 112 12.86 -5.86 3.02
N ASN A 113 14.09 -6.37 3.10
CA ASN A 113 14.89 -6.34 4.35
C ASN A 113 15.54 -4.98 4.60
N GLU A 114 15.68 -4.18 3.55
CA GLU A 114 16.15 -2.82 3.56
C GLU A 114 15.11 -1.84 4.15
N GLU A 115 13.83 -2.20 4.08
CA GLU A 115 12.72 -1.45 4.68
C GLU A 115 12.40 -1.98 6.08
N PRO A 116 11.84 -1.14 6.98
CA PRO A 116 11.19 -1.62 8.19
C PRO A 116 10.19 -2.73 7.89
N ALA A 117 10.09 -3.73 8.77
CA ALA A 117 9.16 -4.85 8.56
C ALA A 117 7.69 -4.38 8.61
N ASP A 118 7.40 -3.30 9.33
CA ASP A 118 6.12 -2.62 9.42
C ASP A 118 5.97 -1.49 8.39
N SER A 119 6.76 -1.52 7.31
CA SER A 119 6.44 -0.75 6.12
C SER A 119 5.16 -1.30 5.50
N LEU A 120 4.29 -0.40 5.03
CA LEU A 120 3.00 -0.74 4.43
C LEU A 120 3.16 -1.75 3.29
N ILE A 121 4.25 -1.64 2.53
CA ILE A 121 4.56 -2.58 1.46
C ILE A 121 4.85 -4.00 1.98
N ASN A 122 5.65 -4.14 3.05
CA ASN A 122 5.98 -5.42 3.63
C ASN A 122 4.75 -6.07 4.26
N GLU A 123 3.89 -5.29 4.91
CA GLU A 123 2.62 -5.78 5.45
C GLU A 123 1.66 -6.25 4.34
N LEU A 124 1.54 -5.51 3.23
CA LEU A 124 0.72 -5.94 2.08
C LEU A 124 1.28 -7.19 1.40
N LEU A 125 2.60 -7.34 1.31
CA LEU A 125 3.23 -8.56 0.81
C LEU A 125 2.88 -9.76 1.71
N PHE A 126 2.90 -9.56 3.03
CA PHE A 126 2.52 -10.60 3.99
C PHE A 126 1.04 -10.97 3.87
N ILE A 127 0.14 -9.99 3.75
CA ILE A 127 -1.29 -10.24 3.50
C ILE A 127 -1.48 -11.02 2.18
N SER A 128 -0.81 -10.62 1.10
CA SER A 128 -0.84 -11.33 -0.19
C SER A 128 -0.38 -12.78 -0.05
N PHE A 129 0.64 -13.03 0.76
CA PHE A 129 1.14 -14.37 1.08
C PHE A 129 0.10 -15.19 1.87
N LEU A 130 -0.53 -14.63 2.91
CA LEU A 130 -1.56 -15.32 3.68
C LEU A 130 -2.79 -15.68 2.83
N ILE A 131 -3.24 -14.76 1.95
CA ILE A 131 -4.33 -15.03 1.00
C ILE A 131 -3.98 -16.19 0.07
N LYS A 132 -2.74 -16.22 -0.47
CA LYS A 132 -2.28 -17.32 -1.34
C LYS A 132 -2.19 -18.66 -0.62
N LYS A 133 -1.89 -18.64 0.69
CA LYS A 133 -1.90 -19.82 1.56
C LYS A 133 -3.30 -20.23 2.02
N GLN A 134 -4.32 -19.40 1.81
CA GLN A 134 -5.67 -19.57 2.36
C GLN A 134 -5.64 -19.66 3.90
N ASP A 135 -4.74 -18.90 4.55
CA ASP A 135 -4.64 -18.84 6.00
C ASP A 135 -5.52 -17.73 6.58
N ASP A 136 -6.83 -17.98 6.57
CA ASP A 136 -7.83 -17.01 7.04
C ASP A 136 -7.71 -16.73 8.55
N ILE A 137 -7.19 -17.70 9.33
CA ILE A 137 -7.06 -17.57 10.78
C ILE A 137 -6.00 -16.51 11.12
N THR A 138 -4.84 -16.59 10.48
CA THR A 138 -3.78 -15.60 10.68
C THR A 138 -4.20 -14.26 10.09
N LEU A 139 -4.82 -14.26 8.91
CA LEU A 139 -5.27 -13.03 8.25
C LEU A 139 -6.29 -12.23 9.07
N GLN A 140 -7.15 -12.88 9.86
CA GLN A 140 -8.10 -12.19 10.73
C GLN A 140 -7.47 -11.58 12.00
N LYS A 141 -6.27 -12.03 12.37
CA LYS A 141 -5.58 -11.60 13.59
C LYS A 141 -4.47 -10.59 13.33
N PHE A 142 -3.93 -10.58 12.11
CA PHE A 142 -2.97 -9.61 11.63
C PHE A 142 -3.68 -8.28 11.37
#